data_AF-A0A2E0HWU7-F1
#
_entry.id   AF-A0A2E0HWU7-F1
#
_cell.length_a   1.000
_cell.length_b   1.000
_cell.length_c   1.000
_cell.angle_alpha   90.00
_cell.angle_beta   90.00
_cell.angle_gamma   90.00
#
_symmetry.space_group_name_H-M   'P 1'
#
loop_
_entity.id
_entity.type
_entity.pdbx_description
1 polymer ?
#
loop_
_entity_poly.entity_id
_entity_poly.type
_entity_poly.pdbx_seq_one_letter_code
_entity_poly.pdbx_strand_id
1 'polypeptide(L)'
;SRNEQIFKYSISENSETLIVDNVRNSFLLLSPNKEEVLAIHDLPDVDSLDLVLSNIQTTESNIIRRIPNSYGFFWAQDNYLYYSSGWGSGSFEGLQKVNIYESNEPPIILIEDVLLYIIPTDNPLSEKLILYLSNNELWVFDLLTTNFTYLSEIPEYYDFPARQALSPDFSKVAITTYYSSGVVGPGLLMIIDIDSGDINLLEEYYTPPIYASGNLLWLEPIQSNTNPLIHQIDDKEFLEDQPEMIEIPFEWNWDFGTVTIESDIDTSILNFEYQTAYTPSGLIWINFNIEDNWNGSANFEVTITDEDDLSDSMNFTLNILPVNDPPESFSLIYPTINDTIQINTDSDETTMFNWEESVDVDSDVNYTTTVTLDYFGNNYSLTYESNEPSVEIVPYDWAVLMTNENIL
;
A
#
# COMPACT_ATOMS: atom_id res chain seq x y z
N SER A 1 23.69 20.15 -3.50
CA SER A 1 22.54 20.95 -3.04
C SER A 1 21.34 20.48 -3.82
N ARG A 2 20.23 20.15 -3.15
CA ARG A 2 18.97 19.88 -3.87
C ARG A 2 18.36 21.23 -4.21
N ASN A 3 18.12 21.48 -5.49
CA ASN A 3 17.27 22.58 -5.92
C ASN A 3 15.84 22.06 -5.79
N GLU A 4 15.07 22.66 -4.92
CA GLU A 4 13.66 22.33 -4.71
C GLU A 4 12.80 23.30 -5.53
N GLN A 5 11.63 22.82 -5.96
CA GLN A 5 10.70 23.57 -6.79
C GLN A 5 9.32 23.49 -6.16
N ILE A 6 8.58 24.59 -6.22
CA ILE A 6 7.22 24.68 -5.68
C ILE A 6 6.25 24.69 -6.84
N PHE A 7 5.33 23.73 -6.84
CA PHE A 7 4.27 23.62 -7.84
C PHE A 7 2.90 23.85 -7.21
N LYS A 8 2.01 24.50 -7.97
CA LYS A 8 0.57 24.49 -7.74
C LYS A 8 -0.04 23.34 -8.53
N TYR A 9 -0.77 22.47 -7.85
CA TYR A 9 -1.55 21.41 -8.48
C TYR A 9 -3.04 21.77 -8.50
N SER A 10 -3.68 21.69 -9.65
CA SER A 10 -5.11 21.91 -9.84
C SER A 10 -5.83 20.56 -9.96
N ILE A 11 -6.63 20.19 -8.95
CA ILE A 11 -7.35 18.91 -8.94
C ILE A 11 -8.36 18.84 -10.09
N SER A 12 -9.10 19.93 -10.33
CA SER A 12 -10.14 19.97 -11.38
C SER A 12 -9.58 19.89 -12.80
N GLU A 13 -8.36 20.40 -13.00
CA GLU A 13 -7.70 20.44 -14.31
C GLU A 13 -6.66 19.33 -14.47
N ASN A 14 -6.36 18.59 -13.39
CA ASN A 14 -5.26 17.63 -13.30
C ASN A 14 -3.94 18.19 -13.89
N SER A 15 -3.58 19.40 -13.46
CA SER A 15 -2.47 20.16 -14.03
C SER A 15 -1.53 20.70 -12.95
N GLU A 16 -0.24 20.79 -13.29
CA GLU A 16 0.81 21.37 -12.44
C GLU A 16 1.33 22.68 -13.04
N THR A 17 1.53 23.68 -12.21
CA THR A 17 2.15 24.96 -12.58
C THR A 17 3.29 25.28 -11.63
N LEU A 18 4.49 25.50 -12.17
CA LEU A 18 5.64 25.93 -11.37
C LEU A 18 5.39 27.35 -10.83
N ILE A 19 5.50 27.53 -9.51
CA ILE A 19 5.33 28.82 -8.82
C ILE A 19 6.69 29.41 -8.45
N VAL A 20 7.58 28.60 -7.88
CA VAL A 20 8.91 29.05 -7.45
C VAL A 20 9.95 28.03 -7.89
N ASP A 21 11.00 28.52 -8.54
CA ASP A 21 12.17 27.72 -8.91
C ASP A 21 13.33 27.99 -7.94
N ASN A 22 14.19 26.99 -7.75
CA ASN A 22 15.43 27.09 -6.97
C ASN A 22 15.24 27.49 -5.51
N VAL A 23 14.30 26.82 -4.84
CA VAL A 23 14.08 26.90 -3.40
C VAL A 23 15.08 25.98 -2.70
N ARG A 24 15.63 26.40 -1.56
CA ARG A 24 16.62 25.61 -0.82
C ARG A 24 16.27 25.63 0.66
N ASN A 25 15.97 24.46 1.24
CA ASN A 25 15.67 24.30 2.67
C ASN A 25 14.66 25.34 3.17
N SER A 26 13.59 25.60 2.41
CA SER A 26 12.75 26.76 2.71
C SER A 26 11.50 26.37 3.49
N PHE A 27 11.19 27.17 4.51
CA PHE A 27 9.87 27.15 5.13
C PHE A 27 8.88 27.86 4.21
N LEU A 28 7.71 27.27 4.01
CA LEU A 28 6.68 27.81 3.13
C LEU A 28 5.47 28.20 3.95
N LEU A 29 5.01 29.44 3.75
CA LEU A 29 3.77 29.93 4.31
C LEU A 29 2.84 30.37 3.20
N LEU A 30 1.57 29.99 3.31
CA LEU A 30 0.53 30.46 2.42
C LEU A 30 -0.06 31.76 3.00
N SER A 31 -0.23 32.76 2.16
CA SER A 31 -0.93 33.99 2.52
C SER A 31 -2.35 33.70 3.08
N PRO A 32 -2.87 34.56 3.98
CA PRO A 32 -4.22 34.42 4.52
C PRO A 32 -5.32 34.30 3.46
N ASN A 33 -5.19 35.00 2.33
CA ASN A 33 -6.12 34.94 1.19
C ASN A 33 -5.82 33.80 0.20
N LYS A 34 -4.71 33.06 0.39
CA LYS A 34 -4.25 31.95 -0.43
C LYS A 34 -3.91 32.33 -1.87
N GLU A 35 -3.52 33.58 -2.12
CA GLU A 35 -3.13 34.07 -3.46
C GLU A 35 -1.61 34.15 -3.65
N GLU A 36 -0.87 34.14 -2.56
CA GLU A 36 0.59 34.26 -2.51
C GLU A 36 1.22 33.21 -1.60
N VAL A 37 2.44 32.78 -1.93
CA VAL A 37 3.31 31.93 -1.09
C VAL A 37 4.51 32.74 -0.67
N LEU A 38 4.83 32.68 0.61
CA LEU A 38 6.07 33.20 1.18
C LEU A 38 7.03 32.04 1.38
N ALA A 39 8.14 32.04 0.64
CA ALA A 39 9.26 31.15 0.86
C ALA A 39 10.33 31.85 1.70
N ILE A 40 10.76 31.19 2.77
CA ILE A 40 11.78 31.69 3.69
C ILE A 40 13.05 30.89 3.44
N HIS A 41 14.02 31.51 2.77
CA HIS A 41 15.22 30.86 2.24
C HIS A 41 16.40 30.94 3.21
N ASP A 42 17.00 29.79 3.50
CA ASP A 42 18.33 29.71 4.10
C ASP A 42 19.37 30.27 3.11
N LEU A 43 20.11 31.29 3.56
CA LEU A 43 21.27 31.76 2.82
C LEU A 43 22.50 30.87 3.14
N PRO A 44 23.49 30.81 2.23
CA PRO A 44 24.75 30.12 2.51
C PRO A 44 25.47 30.64 3.76
N ASP A 45 25.18 31.89 4.15
CA ASP A 45 25.62 32.52 5.38
C ASP A 45 24.57 32.26 6.49
N VAL A 46 24.97 31.58 7.57
CA VAL A 46 24.10 30.97 8.60
C VAL A 46 23.30 31.97 9.44
N ASP A 47 23.48 33.28 9.21
CA ASP A 47 23.01 34.35 10.11
C ASP A 47 21.79 35.12 9.57
N SER A 48 21.30 34.82 8.36
CA SER A 48 20.16 35.55 7.76
C SER A 48 19.32 34.71 6.81
N LEU A 49 18.05 35.10 6.67
CA LEU A 49 17.05 34.45 5.82
C LEU A 49 16.48 35.45 4.81
N ASP A 50 16.30 35.02 3.57
CA ASP A 50 15.59 35.80 2.55
C ASP A 50 14.10 35.46 2.55
N LEU A 51 13.26 36.49 2.61
CA LEU A 51 11.81 36.40 2.43
C LEU A 51 11.49 36.61 0.96
N VAL A 52 11.00 35.57 0.29
CA VAL A 52 10.62 35.58 -1.12
C VAL A 52 9.11 35.44 -1.23
N LEU A 53 8.47 36.48 -1.74
CA LEU A 53 7.03 36.51 -1.95
C LEU A 53 6.74 36.17 -3.42
N SER A 54 5.89 35.17 -3.62
CA SER A 54 5.53 34.66 -4.93
C SER A 54 4.02 34.64 -5.12
N ASN A 55 3.54 35.26 -6.20
CA ASN A 55 2.12 35.24 -6.56
C ASN A 55 1.77 33.91 -7.25
N ILE A 56 0.74 33.23 -6.77
CA ILE A 56 0.36 31.89 -7.23
C ILE A 56 -0.28 31.90 -8.62
N GLN A 57 -0.88 33.02 -9.01
CA GLN A 57 -1.56 33.16 -10.30
C GLN A 57 -0.64 33.68 -11.40
N THR A 58 0.17 34.70 -11.09
CA THR A 58 1.08 35.31 -12.08
C THR A 58 2.45 34.66 -12.14
N THR A 59 2.81 33.82 -11.14
CA THR A 59 4.15 33.24 -10.94
C THR A 59 5.26 34.28 -10.71
N GLU A 60 4.90 35.56 -10.56
CA GLU A 60 5.85 36.61 -10.23
C GLU A 60 6.41 36.40 -8.82
N SER A 61 7.73 36.50 -8.68
CA SER A 61 8.44 36.24 -7.43
C SER A 61 9.46 37.33 -7.16
N ASN A 62 9.49 37.85 -5.92
CA ASN A 62 10.43 38.89 -5.51
C ASN A 62 10.97 38.63 -4.10
N ILE A 63 12.27 38.89 -3.90
CA ILE A 63 12.84 39.00 -2.55
C ILE A 63 12.32 40.30 -1.96
N ILE A 64 11.49 40.22 -0.91
CA ILE A 64 10.87 41.38 -0.28
C ILE A 64 11.69 41.93 0.88
N ARG A 65 12.44 41.08 1.58
CA ARG A 65 13.20 41.46 2.77
C ARG A 65 14.22 40.38 3.15
N ARG A 66 15.29 40.79 3.83
CA ARG A 66 16.20 39.90 4.56
C ARG A 66 16.00 40.07 6.06
N ILE A 67 15.84 38.97 6.79
CA ILE A 67 15.69 38.96 8.26
C ILE A 67 16.87 38.20 8.90
N PRO A 68 17.15 38.42 10.20
CA PRO A 68 18.10 37.58 10.94
C PRO A 68 17.67 36.12 10.95
N ASN A 69 18.61 35.21 11.16
CA ASN A 69 18.29 33.79 11.36
C ASN A 69 17.28 33.64 12.51
N SER A 70 16.16 32.98 12.21
CA SER A 70 14.95 32.95 13.02
C SER A 70 14.27 31.60 12.86
N TYR A 71 13.57 31.15 13.89
CA TYR A 71 12.75 29.93 13.84
C TYR A 71 11.32 30.26 14.23
N GLY A 72 10.37 29.50 13.68
CA GLY A 72 8.95 29.69 13.94
C GLY A 72 8.42 30.92 13.22
N PHE A 73 7.43 30.73 12.37
CA PHE A 73 6.89 31.78 11.51
C PHE A 73 5.38 31.71 11.49
N PHE A 74 4.73 32.88 11.53
CA PHE A 74 3.28 33.00 11.44
C PHE A 74 2.92 34.22 10.59
N TRP A 75 2.23 33.98 9.47
CA TRP A 75 1.73 35.05 8.61
C TRP A 75 0.28 35.34 8.96
N ALA A 76 0.08 36.46 9.65
CA ALA A 76 -1.23 36.89 10.11
C ALA A 76 -1.99 37.68 9.04
N GLN A 77 -3.31 37.81 9.22
CA GLN A 77 -4.19 38.58 8.34
C GLN A 77 -3.91 40.10 8.34
N ASP A 78 -3.15 40.60 9.31
CA ASP A 78 -2.75 42.01 9.41
C ASP A 78 -1.58 42.38 8.47
N ASN A 79 -1.19 41.50 7.54
CA ASN A 79 -0.06 41.60 6.62
C ASN A 79 1.32 41.54 7.29
N TYR A 80 1.39 41.23 8.59
CA TYR A 80 2.65 41.01 9.27
C TYR A 80 3.04 39.54 9.28
N LEU A 81 4.34 39.30 9.11
CA LEU A 81 4.98 38.06 9.46
C LEU A 81 5.55 38.18 10.86
N TYR A 82 5.05 37.35 11.76
CA TYR A 82 5.56 37.15 13.11
C TYR A 82 6.62 36.05 13.05
N TYR A 83 7.73 36.27 13.74
CA TYR A 83 8.81 35.29 13.79
C TYR A 83 9.59 35.41 15.09
N SER A 84 10.14 34.28 15.53
CA SER A 84 10.81 34.16 16.82
C SER A 84 12.28 33.81 16.70
N SER A 85 12.91 33.72 17.87
CA SER A 85 14.36 33.60 18.01
C SER A 85 15.01 32.47 17.21
N GLY A 86 16.22 32.76 16.76
CA GLY A 86 17.15 31.84 16.11
C GLY A 86 17.94 31.01 17.13
N TRP A 87 18.15 29.71 16.90
CA TRP A 87 19.31 28.98 17.45
C TRP A 87 20.59 29.43 16.74
N GLY A 88 21.52 30.07 17.46
CA GLY A 88 22.82 30.45 16.90
C GLY A 88 23.41 31.73 17.49
N SER A 89 24.67 32.03 17.15
CA SER A 89 25.31 33.27 17.58
C SER A 89 24.78 34.47 16.79
N GLY A 90 24.19 35.46 17.47
CA GLY A 90 23.75 36.72 16.85
C GLY A 90 22.28 36.75 16.39
N SER A 91 21.50 35.71 16.71
CA SER A 91 20.05 35.73 16.57
C SER A 91 19.41 36.67 17.60
N PHE A 92 18.28 37.26 17.22
CA PHE A 92 17.44 37.99 18.14
C PHE A 92 16.72 37.00 19.09
N GLU A 93 16.74 37.26 20.39
CA GLU A 93 16.01 36.48 21.39
C GLU A 93 14.68 37.16 21.73
N GLY A 94 13.59 36.63 21.20
CA GLY A 94 12.26 37.14 21.47
C GLY A 94 11.27 36.89 20.34
N LEU A 95 10.23 37.73 20.30
CA LEU A 95 9.21 37.76 19.26
C LEU A 95 9.23 39.12 18.56
N GLN A 96 9.25 39.10 17.23
CA GLN A 96 9.20 40.32 16.42
C GLN A 96 8.32 40.10 15.19
N LYS A 97 7.95 41.21 14.53
CA LYS A 97 7.17 41.17 13.31
C LYS A 97 7.63 42.17 12.26
N VAL A 98 7.40 41.83 10.99
CA VAL A 98 7.68 42.69 9.84
C VAL A 98 6.48 42.75 8.90
N ASN A 99 6.21 43.92 8.33
CA ASN A 99 5.21 44.05 7.28
C ASN A 99 5.76 43.44 5.98
N ILE A 100 5.00 42.52 5.40
CA ILE A 100 5.40 41.75 4.20
C ILE A 100 5.39 42.62 2.94
N TYR A 101 4.52 43.63 2.87
CA TYR A 101 4.39 44.51 1.71
C TYR A 101 5.17 45.82 1.85
N GLU A 102 5.68 46.13 3.04
CA GLU A 102 6.46 47.34 3.31
C GLU A 102 7.91 47.01 3.67
N SER A 103 8.72 46.72 2.65
CA SER A 103 10.12 46.26 2.80
C SER A 103 11.06 47.22 3.54
N ASN A 104 10.72 48.51 3.62
CA ASN A 104 11.56 49.54 4.25
C ASN A 104 11.24 49.75 5.74
N GLU A 105 10.13 49.23 6.27
CA GLU A 105 9.79 49.40 7.68
C GLU A 105 10.76 48.59 8.57
N PRO A 106 11.28 49.10 9.69
CA PRO A 106 12.08 48.28 10.58
C PRO A 106 11.23 47.16 11.23
N PRO A 107 11.83 46.03 11.64
CA PRO A 107 11.12 45.04 12.47
C PRO A 107 10.58 45.67 13.76
N ILE A 108 9.37 45.27 14.13
CA ILE A 108 8.72 45.67 15.38
C ILE A 108 9.00 44.58 16.42
N ILE A 109 9.70 44.93 17.48
CA ILE A 109 9.99 44.05 18.62
C ILE A 109 8.75 43.99 19.52
N LEU A 110 8.29 42.77 19.85
CA LEU A 110 7.13 42.51 20.68
C LEU A 110 7.51 41.94 22.05
N ILE A 111 8.51 41.05 22.07
CA ILE A 111 9.12 40.46 23.26
C ILE A 111 10.63 40.47 23.03
N GLU A 112 11.42 40.85 24.04
CA GLU A 112 12.88 40.89 24.00
C GLU A 112 13.49 40.10 25.16
N ASP A 113 14.75 39.67 24.99
CA ASP A 113 15.55 38.95 26.00
C ASP A 113 14.91 37.65 26.53
N VAL A 114 14.12 36.98 25.68
CA VAL A 114 13.48 35.69 26.00
C VAL A 114 13.66 34.72 24.84
N LEU A 115 14.33 33.59 25.09
CA LEU A 115 14.47 32.51 24.12
C LEU A 115 13.15 31.75 24.00
N LEU A 116 12.39 32.07 22.95
CA LEU A 116 11.08 31.49 22.66
C LEU A 116 10.99 31.03 21.21
N TYR A 117 10.09 30.09 20.97
CA TYR A 117 9.78 29.54 19.66
C TYR A 117 8.26 29.61 19.41
N ILE A 118 7.85 30.18 18.27
CA ILE A 118 6.47 30.06 17.79
C ILE A 118 6.25 28.61 17.37
N ILE A 119 5.35 27.92 18.06
CA ILE A 119 4.89 26.60 17.63
C ILE A 119 4.15 26.80 16.29
N PRO A 120 4.49 26.10 15.20
CA PRO A 120 3.89 26.40 13.90
C PRO A 120 2.37 26.21 13.88
N THR A 121 1.68 27.11 13.18
CA THR A 121 0.23 27.09 12.98
C THR A 121 -0.15 27.59 11.59
N ASP A 122 -1.17 26.99 11.00
CA ASP A 122 -1.69 27.33 9.67
C ASP A 122 -3.00 28.12 9.74
N ASN A 123 -3.40 28.60 10.93
CA ASN A 123 -4.61 29.41 11.10
C ASN A 123 -4.28 30.91 11.00
N PRO A 124 -4.36 31.55 9.80
CA PRO A 124 -4.02 32.96 9.65
C PRO A 124 -4.98 33.91 10.39
N LEU A 125 -6.14 33.40 10.82
CA LEU A 125 -7.14 34.14 11.59
C LEU A 125 -6.88 34.07 13.10
N SER A 126 -5.78 33.44 13.52
CA SER A 126 -5.48 33.32 14.93
C SER A 126 -5.33 34.68 15.61
N GLU A 127 -5.99 34.87 16.74
CA GLU A 127 -5.81 36.04 17.62
C GLU A 127 -4.78 35.78 18.73
N LYS A 128 -4.35 34.53 18.87
CA LYS A 128 -3.38 34.09 19.87
C LYS A 128 -2.27 33.26 19.23
N LEU A 129 -1.07 33.31 19.79
CA LEU A 129 0.02 32.40 19.46
C LEU A 129 0.44 31.67 20.72
N ILE A 130 0.52 30.34 20.65
CA ILE A 130 1.22 29.57 21.66
C ILE A 130 2.71 29.57 21.35
N LEU A 131 3.49 29.98 22.34
CA LEU A 131 4.93 30.07 22.32
C LEU A 131 5.51 29.02 23.26
N TYR A 132 6.60 28.41 22.84
CA TYR A 132 7.36 27.43 23.61
C TYR A 132 8.67 28.05 24.08
N LEU A 133 8.99 27.90 25.35
CA LEU A 133 10.25 28.36 25.94
C LEU A 133 11.16 27.16 26.27
N SER A 134 12.46 27.40 26.37
CA SER A 134 13.48 26.34 26.55
C SER A 134 13.40 25.55 27.88
N ASN A 135 12.49 25.92 28.76
CA ASN A 135 12.22 25.30 30.07
C ASN A 135 10.91 24.48 30.07
N ASN A 136 10.47 23.98 28.91
CA ASN A 136 9.21 23.25 28.71
C ASN A 136 7.92 24.04 28.96
N GLU A 137 8.02 25.34 29.22
CA GLU A 137 6.85 26.18 29.43
C GLU A 137 6.17 26.56 28.11
N LEU A 138 4.85 26.58 28.16
CA LEU A 138 3.97 27.08 27.13
C LEU A 138 3.40 28.43 27.59
N TRP A 139 3.40 29.39 26.67
CA TRP A 139 2.92 30.74 26.92
C TRP A 139 1.99 31.18 25.81
N VAL A 140 1.01 32.01 26.14
CA VAL A 140 0.08 32.62 25.19
C VAL A 140 0.53 34.05 24.92
N PHE A 141 0.73 34.38 23.64
CA PHE A 141 0.85 35.75 23.17
C PHE A 141 -0.45 36.16 22.48
N ASP A 142 -1.11 37.18 23.01
CA ASP A 142 -2.35 37.72 22.46
C ASP A 142 -2.03 38.83 21.44
N LEU A 143 -2.38 38.60 20.17
CA LEU A 143 -2.01 39.48 19.05
C LEU A 143 -2.73 40.83 19.10
N LEU A 144 -3.88 40.92 19.77
CA LEU A 144 -4.69 42.14 19.88
C LEU A 144 -4.24 43.01 21.05
N THR A 145 -3.97 42.39 22.20
CA THR A 145 -3.62 43.10 23.44
C THR A 145 -2.14 43.15 23.72
N THR A 146 -1.31 42.39 22.99
CA THR A 146 0.13 42.20 23.21
C THR A 146 0.46 41.59 24.58
N ASN A 147 -0.54 41.00 25.25
CA ASN A 147 -0.34 40.31 26.51
C ASN A 147 0.45 39.03 26.28
N PHE A 148 1.40 38.76 27.18
CA PHE A 148 2.21 37.56 27.21
C PHE A 148 2.03 36.89 28.57
N THR A 149 1.37 35.73 28.60
CA THR A 149 0.94 35.07 29.83
C THR A 149 1.29 33.59 29.83
N TYR A 150 1.67 33.06 30.99
CA TYR A 150 1.90 31.63 31.19
C TYR A 150 0.62 30.84 30.88
N LEU A 151 0.76 29.72 30.17
CA LEU A 151 -0.34 28.80 29.85
C LEU A 151 -0.23 27.51 30.65
N SER A 152 0.84 26.75 30.42
CA SER A 152 1.04 25.43 31.02
C SER A 152 2.49 24.97 30.82
N GLU A 153 2.78 23.72 31.16
CA GLU A 153 4.09 23.10 30.99
C GLU A 153 3.95 21.73 30.31
N ILE A 154 4.82 21.43 29.35
CA ILE A 154 4.84 20.12 28.70
C ILE A 154 5.30 19.07 29.72
N PRO A 155 4.59 17.94 29.88
CA PRO A 155 4.98 16.89 30.83
C PRO A 155 6.42 16.41 30.62
N GLU A 156 7.10 16.08 31.73
CA GLU A 156 8.44 15.47 31.70
C GLU A 156 8.43 14.25 30.75
N TYR A 157 9.54 14.03 30.04
CA TYR A 157 9.77 13.01 28.98
C TYR A 157 9.35 13.37 27.55
N TYR A 158 8.57 14.42 27.33
CA TYR A 158 8.24 14.90 25.99
C TYR A 158 8.97 16.18 25.67
N ASP A 159 9.57 16.24 24.48
CA ASP A 159 10.41 17.35 24.07
C ASP A 159 9.91 17.93 22.73
N PHE A 160 10.06 19.25 22.57
CA PHE A 160 9.81 19.97 21.31
C PHE A 160 8.37 19.88 20.76
N PRO A 161 7.50 20.86 21.06
CA PRO A 161 6.20 20.95 20.42
C PRO A 161 6.33 21.18 18.91
N ALA A 162 5.54 20.46 18.13
CA ALA A 162 5.64 20.36 16.69
C ALA A 162 4.66 21.26 15.94
N ARG A 163 3.43 21.34 16.45
CA ARG A 163 2.29 22.07 15.86
C ARG A 163 1.33 22.51 16.95
N GLN A 164 0.63 23.62 16.68
CA GLN A 164 -0.50 24.07 17.47
C GLN A 164 -1.74 24.28 16.59
N ALA A 165 -2.92 23.99 17.12
CA ALA A 165 -4.19 24.39 16.53
C ALA A 165 -5.13 24.90 17.62
N LEU A 166 -5.54 26.16 17.47
CA LEU A 166 -6.50 26.79 18.35
C LEU A 166 -7.93 26.43 17.95
N SER A 167 -8.82 26.30 18.93
CA SER A 167 -10.25 26.21 18.69
C SER A 167 -10.77 27.50 18.03
N PRO A 168 -11.89 27.46 17.29
CA PRO A 168 -12.42 28.65 16.61
C PRO A 168 -12.76 29.83 17.54
N ASP A 169 -12.99 29.57 18.81
CA ASP A 169 -13.26 30.56 19.85
C ASP A 169 -12.02 30.93 20.69
N PHE A 170 -10.85 30.38 20.35
CA PHE A 170 -9.57 30.58 21.04
C PHE A 170 -9.58 30.22 22.53
N SER A 171 -10.52 29.39 22.98
CA SER A 171 -10.61 28.91 24.37
C SER A 171 -9.72 27.69 24.65
N LYS A 172 -9.34 26.94 23.60
CA LYS A 172 -8.50 25.74 23.72
C LYS A 172 -7.44 25.69 22.65
N VAL A 173 -6.35 24.99 22.94
CA VAL A 173 -5.31 24.68 21.97
C VAL A 173 -4.99 23.19 21.99
N ALA A 174 -4.90 22.60 20.80
CA ALA A 174 -4.30 21.29 20.59
C ALA A 174 -2.82 21.46 20.24
N ILE A 175 -1.93 20.73 20.93
CA ILE A 175 -0.48 20.75 20.69
C ILE A 175 0.01 19.32 20.53
N THR A 176 0.81 19.09 19.48
CA THR A 176 1.54 17.82 19.32
C THR A 176 3.00 17.98 19.75
N THR A 177 3.60 16.96 20.34
CA THR A 177 5.01 16.92 20.74
C THR A 177 5.75 15.77 20.06
N TYR A 178 7.08 15.71 20.25
CA TYR A 178 7.88 14.54 19.91
C TYR A 178 8.55 13.97 21.16
N TYR A 179 9.02 12.74 21.05
CA TYR A 179 9.85 12.12 22.07
C TYR A 179 11.34 12.22 21.66
N SER A 180 12.21 12.67 22.56
CA SER A 180 13.66 12.78 22.31
C SER A 180 14.49 12.14 23.43
N SER A 181 14.54 10.80 23.49
CA SER A 181 15.58 10.07 24.23
C SER A 181 16.55 9.31 23.32
N GLY A 182 17.13 10.03 22.36
CA GLY A 182 18.15 9.49 21.44
C GLY A 182 17.62 8.79 20.19
N VAL A 183 16.31 8.48 20.14
CA VAL A 183 15.56 8.13 18.93
C VAL A 183 14.32 9.03 18.89
N VAL A 184 14.11 9.75 17.79
CA VAL A 184 12.91 10.60 17.60
C VAL A 184 11.69 9.70 17.40
N GLY A 185 10.73 9.76 18.31
CA GLY A 185 9.48 8.99 18.27
C GLY A 185 8.23 9.88 18.31
N PRO A 186 7.03 9.33 18.04
CA PRO A 186 5.77 10.06 18.22
C PRO A 186 5.65 10.56 19.66
N GLY A 187 5.24 11.82 19.83
CA GLY A 187 4.92 12.38 21.15
C GLY A 187 3.41 12.40 21.41
N LEU A 188 3.00 13.26 22.35
CA LEU A 188 1.61 13.38 22.81
C LEU A 188 0.82 14.35 21.94
N LEU A 189 -0.51 14.12 21.91
CA LEU A 189 -1.48 15.17 21.61
C LEU A 189 -2.07 15.68 22.93
N MET A 190 -1.86 16.96 23.20
CA MET A 190 -2.39 17.63 24.38
C MET A 190 -3.49 18.59 23.96
N ILE A 191 -4.63 18.56 24.63
CA ILE A 191 -5.63 19.63 24.54
C ILE A 191 -5.55 20.44 25.82
N ILE A 192 -5.25 21.73 25.69
CA ILE A 192 -5.06 22.65 26.82
C ILE A 192 -6.18 23.67 26.81
N ASP A 193 -6.85 23.84 27.94
CA ASP A 193 -7.77 24.96 28.17
C ASP A 193 -6.96 26.23 28.43
N ILE A 194 -7.21 27.30 27.66
CA ILE A 194 -6.38 28.51 27.68
C ILE A 194 -6.64 29.35 28.92
N ASP A 195 -7.85 29.30 29.48
CA ASP A 195 -8.21 30.10 30.65
C ASP A 195 -7.71 29.46 31.95
N SER A 196 -7.80 28.13 32.06
CA SER A 196 -7.34 27.42 33.26
C SER A 196 -5.90 26.90 33.19
N GLY A 197 -5.37 26.69 31.98
CA GLY A 197 -4.08 26.01 31.77
C GLY A 197 -4.15 24.49 31.95
N ASP A 198 -5.35 23.92 32.14
CA ASP A 198 -5.54 22.50 32.38
C ASP A 198 -5.24 21.70 31.10
N ILE A 199 -4.40 20.67 31.25
CA ILE A 199 -4.05 19.76 30.18
C ILE A 199 -4.93 18.53 30.23
N ASN A 200 -5.62 18.25 29.13
CA ASN A 200 -6.23 16.96 28.85
C ASN A 200 -5.30 16.18 27.91
N LEU A 201 -4.69 15.12 28.44
CA LEU A 201 -3.83 14.23 27.69
C LEU A 201 -4.71 13.26 26.90
N LEU A 202 -4.65 13.36 25.57
CA LEU A 202 -5.10 12.29 24.70
C LEU A 202 -3.92 11.32 24.55
N GLU A 203 -4.19 10.01 24.59
CA GLU A 203 -3.26 8.89 24.80
C GLU A 203 -1.83 8.99 24.20
N GLU A 204 -0.92 8.20 24.76
CA GLU A 204 0.38 7.89 24.14
C GLU A 204 0.14 7.23 22.78
N TYR A 205 0.35 7.97 21.70
CA TYR A 205 0.21 7.45 20.35
C TYR A 205 1.36 6.50 20.04
N TYR A 206 1.13 5.19 20.20
CA TYR A 206 1.97 4.16 19.61
C TYR A 206 1.66 4.02 18.12
N THR A 207 2.19 4.94 17.31
CA THR A 207 2.42 4.84 15.85
C THR A 207 1.20 4.63 14.91
N PRO A 208 1.27 5.06 13.62
CA PRO A 208 2.42 5.62 12.91
C PRO A 208 2.78 7.03 13.41
N PRO A 209 4.04 7.48 13.23
CA PRO A 209 4.43 8.83 13.60
C PRO A 209 3.48 9.82 12.93
N ILE A 210 2.92 10.75 13.71
CA ILE A 210 2.47 12.01 13.15
C ILE A 210 3.74 12.65 12.61
N TYR A 211 4.06 12.37 11.35
CA TYR A 211 4.90 13.27 10.59
C TYR A 211 4.09 14.56 10.52
N ALA A 212 4.41 15.54 11.36
CA ALA A 212 3.98 16.91 11.12
C ALA A 212 4.73 17.49 9.88
N SER A 213 4.87 16.70 8.82
CA SER A 213 5.21 17.14 7.48
C SER A 213 3.90 17.33 6.71
N GLY A 214 3.20 18.42 7.02
CA GLY A 214 1.94 18.78 6.37
C GLY A 214 1.16 19.83 7.16
N ASN A 215 0.33 20.59 6.44
CA ASN A 215 -0.45 21.72 6.95
C ASN A 215 -1.82 21.30 7.55
N LEU A 216 -1.92 20.06 8.05
CA LEU A 216 -3.13 19.54 8.69
C LEU A 216 -2.75 18.69 9.90
N LEU A 217 -3.32 19.01 11.05
CA LEU A 217 -3.56 17.99 12.08
C LEU A 217 -4.66 17.09 11.52
N TRP A 218 -4.27 16.03 10.81
CA TRP A 218 -5.15 14.89 10.66
C TRP A 218 -5.20 14.20 12.03
N LEU A 219 -6.23 14.52 12.80
CA LEU A 219 -6.77 13.53 13.72
C LEU A 219 -7.40 12.50 12.81
N GLU A 220 -6.70 11.43 12.47
CA GLU A 220 -7.44 10.22 12.11
C GLU A 220 -8.36 9.97 13.30
N PRO A 221 -9.70 9.92 13.11
CA PRO A 221 -10.56 9.44 14.15
C PRO A 221 -10.02 8.05 14.48
N ILE A 222 -9.46 7.87 15.68
CA ILE A 222 -9.36 6.54 16.25
C ILE A 222 -10.83 6.11 16.32
N GLN A 223 -11.22 5.28 15.37
CA GLN A 223 -12.44 4.53 15.47
C GLN A 223 -12.28 3.72 16.75
N SER A 224 -12.93 4.17 17.83
CA SER A 224 -12.98 3.42 19.07
C SER A 224 -13.58 2.07 18.72
N ASN A 225 -12.76 1.03 18.74
CA ASN A 225 -13.20 -0.35 18.59
C ASN A 225 -14.19 -0.56 17.43
N THR A 226 -13.80 -0.19 16.21
CA THR A 226 -14.49 -0.73 15.03
C THR A 226 -14.06 -2.17 14.84
N ASN A 227 -15.03 -3.02 14.50
CA ASN A 227 -14.79 -4.36 14.01
C ASN A 227 -13.71 -4.37 12.92
N PRO A 228 -12.95 -5.46 12.78
CA PRO A 228 -12.12 -5.66 11.60
C PRO A 228 -12.98 -5.50 10.33
N LEU A 229 -12.36 -5.15 9.21
CA LEU A 229 -13.04 -5.03 7.92
C LEU A 229 -12.39 -5.99 6.93
N ILE A 230 -13.16 -6.96 6.45
CA ILE A 230 -12.72 -7.84 5.37
C ILE A 230 -13.24 -7.31 4.03
N HIS A 231 -12.32 -7.10 3.07
CA HIS A 231 -12.72 -6.62 1.75
C HIS A 231 -13.37 -7.75 0.97
N GLN A 232 -14.54 -7.48 0.42
CA GLN A 232 -15.26 -8.45 -0.41
C GLN A 232 -14.43 -8.75 -1.68
N ILE A 233 -14.37 -10.03 -2.04
CA ILE A 233 -13.82 -10.49 -3.31
C ILE A 233 -14.91 -11.14 -4.15
N ASP A 234 -14.72 -11.12 -5.46
CA ASP A 234 -15.58 -11.87 -6.38
C ASP A 234 -15.30 -13.39 -6.29
N ASP A 235 -16.28 -14.19 -6.71
CA ASP A 235 -16.14 -15.63 -6.93
C ASP A 235 -14.93 -15.94 -7.82
N LYS A 236 -14.31 -17.10 -7.58
CA LYS A 236 -13.09 -17.54 -8.26
C LYS A 236 -13.32 -18.79 -9.10
N GLU A 237 -12.59 -18.90 -10.19
CA GLU A 237 -12.61 -20.04 -11.08
C GLU A 237 -11.18 -20.38 -11.51
N PHE A 238 -10.76 -21.63 -11.28
CA PHE A 238 -9.45 -22.15 -11.66
C PHE A 238 -9.59 -23.46 -12.45
N LEU A 239 -8.52 -23.83 -13.15
CA LEU A 239 -8.37 -25.15 -13.75
C LEU A 239 -7.67 -26.07 -12.75
N GLU A 240 -8.07 -27.34 -12.64
CA GLU A 240 -7.51 -28.26 -11.63
C GLU A 240 -5.97 -28.42 -11.70
N ASP A 241 -5.40 -28.30 -12.89
CA ASP A 241 -3.94 -28.37 -13.14
C ASP A 241 -3.17 -27.06 -12.92
N GLN A 242 -3.86 -25.98 -12.55
CA GLN A 242 -3.25 -24.67 -12.37
C GLN A 242 -3.28 -24.26 -10.91
N PRO A 243 -2.12 -24.27 -10.21
CA PRO A 243 -2.08 -23.79 -8.84
C PRO A 243 -2.33 -22.27 -8.86
N GLU A 244 -3.46 -21.85 -8.31
CA GLU A 244 -3.77 -20.45 -8.05
C GLU A 244 -3.94 -20.18 -6.56
N MET A 245 -3.54 -18.97 -6.17
CA MET A 245 -3.58 -18.46 -4.81
C MET A 245 -4.67 -17.39 -4.74
N ILE A 246 -5.52 -17.45 -3.72
CA ILE A 246 -6.52 -16.42 -3.47
C ILE A 246 -5.97 -15.42 -2.46
N GLU A 247 -5.99 -14.14 -2.83
CA GLU A 247 -5.62 -13.03 -1.96
C GLU A 247 -6.87 -12.31 -1.46
N ILE A 248 -7.02 -12.19 -0.14
CA ILE A 248 -8.12 -11.47 0.50
C ILE A 248 -7.52 -10.31 1.32
N PRO A 249 -7.74 -9.04 0.91
CA PRO A 249 -7.33 -7.90 1.68
C PRO A 249 -8.26 -7.66 2.86
N PHE A 250 -7.69 -7.16 3.94
CA PHE A 250 -8.45 -6.79 5.13
C PHE A 250 -7.79 -5.63 5.86
N GLU A 251 -8.59 -4.94 6.67
CA GLU A 251 -8.18 -3.85 7.54
C GLU A 251 -8.50 -4.19 9.00
N TRP A 252 -7.66 -3.72 9.93
CA TRP A 252 -7.85 -3.93 11.37
C TRP A 252 -7.60 -2.66 12.18
N ASN A 253 -7.86 -2.71 13.47
CA ASN A 253 -7.61 -1.63 14.44
C ASN A 253 -6.36 -1.83 15.33
N TRP A 254 -5.48 -2.78 14.97
CA TRP A 254 -4.17 -3.14 15.56
C TRP A 254 -4.21 -4.19 16.66
N ASP A 255 -5.41 -4.61 17.09
CA ASP A 255 -5.63 -5.73 18.02
C ASP A 255 -6.09 -6.98 17.25
N PHE A 256 -5.24 -7.48 16.36
CA PHE A 256 -5.58 -8.63 15.52
C PHE A 256 -5.67 -9.92 16.35
N GLY A 257 -6.87 -10.51 16.41
CA GLY A 257 -7.11 -11.77 17.10
C GLY A 257 -6.81 -12.97 16.21
N THR A 258 -7.82 -13.44 15.49
CA THR A 258 -7.77 -14.71 14.75
C THR A 258 -8.46 -14.64 13.39
N VAL A 259 -8.01 -15.49 12.46
CA VAL A 259 -8.68 -15.78 11.19
C VAL A 259 -9.23 -17.18 11.25
N THR A 260 -10.50 -17.34 10.90
CA THR A 260 -11.13 -18.66 10.72
C THR A 260 -11.67 -18.77 9.30
N ILE A 261 -11.44 -19.93 8.69
CA ILE A 261 -11.94 -20.26 7.36
C ILE A 261 -12.80 -21.51 7.50
N GLU A 262 -14.06 -21.39 7.12
CA GLU A 262 -15.01 -22.49 7.06
C GLU A 262 -15.39 -22.75 5.60
N SER A 263 -15.66 -24.01 5.28
CA SER A 263 -16.09 -24.42 3.95
C SER A 263 -17.02 -25.62 4.01
N ASP A 264 -17.79 -25.83 2.94
CA ASP A 264 -18.64 -27.00 2.74
C ASP A 264 -17.87 -28.25 2.25
N ILE A 265 -16.57 -28.11 1.98
CA ILE A 265 -15.63 -29.21 1.72
C ILE A 265 -14.67 -29.42 2.90
N ASP A 266 -13.90 -30.52 2.87
CA ASP A 266 -12.88 -30.79 3.88
C ASP A 266 -11.78 -29.72 3.84
N THR A 267 -11.70 -28.89 4.88
CA THR A 267 -10.73 -27.78 4.96
C THR A 267 -9.31 -28.24 5.24
N SER A 268 -9.06 -29.52 5.51
CA SER A 268 -7.71 -30.06 5.71
C SER A 268 -6.85 -30.07 4.44
N ILE A 269 -7.47 -29.90 3.27
CA ILE A 269 -6.79 -29.72 1.97
C ILE A 269 -6.31 -28.29 1.74
N LEU A 270 -6.66 -27.36 2.64
CA LEU A 270 -6.35 -25.94 2.52
C LEU A 270 -5.13 -25.61 3.37
N ASN A 271 -4.19 -24.88 2.77
CA ASN A 271 -3.14 -24.20 3.49
C ASN A 271 -3.40 -22.70 3.42
N PHE A 272 -3.69 -22.06 4.54
CA PHE A 272 -3.81 -20.61 4.59
C PHE A 272 -2.66 -20.00 5.40
N GLU A 273 -2.22 -18.84 4.94
CA GLU A 273 -1.27 -17.99 5.64
C GLU A 273 -1.84 -16.57 5.63
N TYR A 274 -1.52 -15.79 6.65
CA TYR A 274 -1.81 -14.37 6.65
C TYR A 274 -0.55 -13.61 7.02
N GLN A 275 -0.38 -12.43 6.44
CA GLN A 275 0.66 -11.51 6.83
C GLN A 275 0.05 -10.21 7.30
N THR A 276 0.60 -9.75 8.41
CA THR A 276 0.29 -8.44 8.93
C THR A 276 1.36 -7.43 8.52
N ALA A 277 0.98 -6.26 8.01
CA ALA A 277 1.90 -5.13 7.85
C ALA A 277 2.00 -4.33 9.16
N TYR A 278 2.99 -3.45 9.30
CA TYR A 278 3.02 -2.44 10.38
C TYR A 278 2.02 -1.29 10.13
N THR A 279 0.92 -1.58 9.44
CA THR A 279 -0.18 -0.69 9.07
C THR A 279 -1.49 -1.43 9.37
N PRO A 280 -2.63 -0.74 9.54
CA PRO A 280 -3.94 -1.34 9.82
C PRO A 280 -4.52 -2.12 8.63
N SER A 281 -3.71 -2.94 7.97
CA SER A 281 -4.02 -3.61 6.72
C SER A 281 -3.20 -4.91 6.61
N GLY A 282 -3.80 -5.96 6.08
CA GLY A 282 -3.14 -7.23 5.84
C GLY A 282 -3.65 -7.94 4.59
N LEU A 283 -3.02 -9.08 4.29
CA LEU A 283 -3.44 -10.01 3.26
C LEU A 283 -3.56 -11.41 3.85
N ILE A 284 -4.66 -12.09 3.52
CA ILE A 284 -4.83 -13.52 3.72
C ILE A 284 -4.57 -14.20 2.38
N TRP A 285 -3.71 -15.21 2.38
CA TRP A 285 -3.45 -16.09 1.26
C TRP A 285 -4.04 -17.46 1.53
N ILE A 286 -4.87 -17.92 0.61
CA ILE A 286 -5.40 -19.28 0.63
C ILE A 286 -4.76 -20.05 -0.53
N ASN A 287 -4.01 -21.09 -0.19
CA ASN A 287 -3.47 -22.07 -1.12
C ASN A 287 -4.29 -23.35 -1.05
N PHE A 288 -4.63 -23.87 -2.22
CA PHE A 288 -5.40 -25.10 -2.36
C PHE A 288 -4.45 -26.23 -2.71
N ASN A 289 -4.33 -27.21 -1.81
CA ASN A 289 -3.66 -28.47 -2.10
C ASN A 289 -4.74 -29.50 -2.46
N ILE A 290 -5.40 -29.23 -3.59
CA ILE A 290 -6.45 -30.05 -4.16
C ILE A 290 -5.87 -31.46 -4.41
N GLU A 291 -6.59 -32.52 -4.07
CA GLU A 291 -6.16 -33.88 -4.48
C GLU A 291 -6.09 -33.95 -6.00
N ASP A 292 -5.10 -34.66 -6.55
CA ASP A 292 -4.93 -34.80 -7.99
C ASP A 292 -6.29 -35.14 -8.66
N ASN A 293 -6.68 -34.33 -9.64
CA ASN A 293 -7.87 -34.49 -10.49
C ASN A 293 -9.23 -34.24 -9.81
N TRP A 294 -9.26 -33.44 -8.74
CA TRP A 294 -10.54 -32.99 -8.18
C TRP A 294 -11.07 -31.74 -8.90
N ASN A 295 -12.29 -31.85 -9.41
CA ASN A 295 -13.08 -30.75 -9.95
C ASN A 295 -14.41 -30.60 -9.20
N GLY A 296 -14.91 -29.37 -9.06
CA GLY A 296 -16.09 -29.11 -8.26
C GLY A 296 -16.32 -27.64 -7.92
N SER A 297 -17.29 -27.41 -7.04
CA SER A 297 -17.60 -26.08 -6.51
C SER A 297 -17.68 -26.16 -5.00
N ALA A 298 -17.09 -25.18 -4.32
CA ALA A 298 -17.06 -25.08 -2.87
C ALA A 298 -17.32 -23.64 -2.42
N ASN A 299 -18.06 -23.49 -1.32
CA ASN A 299 -18.34 -22.21 -0.69
C ASN A 299 -17.38 -22.01 0.48
N PHE A 300 -16.85 -20.80 0.61
CA PHE A 300 -15.94 -20.42 1.68
C PHE A 300 -16.50 -19.26 2.47
N GLU A 301 -16.40 -19.34 3.79
CA GLU A 301 -16.65 -18.25 4.73
C GLU A 301 -15.34 -17.92 5.44
N VAL A 302 -14.88 -16.67 5.28
CA VAL A 302 -13.67 -16.17 5.94
C VAL A 302 -14.11 -15.16 6.98
N THR A 303 -13.74 -15.41 8.23
CA THR A 303 -14.05 -14.54 9.37
C THR A 303 -12.76 -14.05 10.01
N ILE A 304 -12.72 -12.75 10.31
CA ILE A 304 -11.67 -12.12 11.10
C ILE A 304 -12.29 -11.67 12.40
N THR A 305 -11.66 -12.02 13.52
CA THR A 305 -12.09 -11.64 14.87
C THR A 305 -10.94 -10.93 15.58
N ASP A 306 -11.19 -9.77 16.18
CA ASP A 306 -10.19 -9.05 16.99
C ASP A 306 -10.10 -9.60 18.44
N GLU A 307 -9.20 -9.05 19.25
CA GLU A 307 -9.04 -9.47 20.66
C GLU A 307 -10.24 -9.10 21.56
N ASP A 308 -11.10 -8.20 21.11
CA ASP A 308 -12.32 -7.73 21.81
C ASP A 308 -13.59 -8.51 21.38
N ASP A 309 -13.42 -9.62 20.65
CA ASP A 309 -14.48 -10.47 20.09
C ASP A 309 -15.40 -9.77 19.07
N LEU A 310 -14.98 -8.65 18.45
CA LEU A 310 -15.65 -8.11 17.29
C LEU A 310 -15.17 -8.80 16.01
N SER A 311 -16.07 -9.01 15.07
CA SER A 311 -15.77 -9.75 13.85
C SER A 311 -16.40 -9.14 12.61
N ASP A 312 -15.82 -9.50 11.46
CA ASP A 312 -16.38 -9.30 10.14
C ASP A 312 -16.11 -10.54 9.28
N SER A 313 -17.03 -10.80 8.35
CA SER A 313 -17.08 -12.06 7.60
C SER A 313 -17.42 -11.82 6.14
N MET A 314 -16.84 -12.60 5.24
CA MET A 314 -17.20 -12.61 3.82
C MET A 314 -17.30 -14.02 3.27
N ASN A 315 -18.10 -14.14 2.21
CA ASN A 315 -18.33 -15.41 1.52
C ASN A 315 -17.94 -15.30 0.05
N PHE A 316 -17.31 -16.35 -0.49
CA PHE A 316 -17.08 -16.49 -1.92
C PHE A 316 -17.22 -17.95 -2.36
N THR A 317 -17.51 -18.14 -3.64
CA THR A 317 -17.55 -19.45 -4.29
C THR A 317 -16.26 -19.68 -5.06
N LEU A 318 -15.67 -20.87 -4.92
CA LEU A 318 -14.57 -21.34 -5.77
C LEU A 318 -15.07 -22.46 -6.67
N ASN A 319 -14.87 -22.30 -7.98
CA ASN A 319 -15.14 -23.32 -8.99
C ASN A 319 -13.81 -23.85 -9.55
N ILE A 320 -13.63 -25.16 -9.50
CA ILE A 320 -12.50 -25.85 -10.14
C ILE A 320 -13.04 -26.58 -11.36
N LEU A 321 -12.58 -26.15 -12.53
CA LEU A 321 -12.96 -26.72 -13.82
C LEU A 321 -12.05 -27.91 -14.15
N PRO A 322 -12.63 -29.01 -14.67
CA PRO A 322 -11.85 -30.16 -15.09
C PRO A 322 -10.97 -29.82 -16.31
N VAL A 323 -9.78 -30.41 -16.35
CA VAL A 323 -8.87 -30.37 -17.50
C VAL A 323 -8.70 -31.79 -18.01
N ASN A 324 -8.66 -31.97 -19.33
CA ASN A 324 -8.51 -33.30 -19.91
C ASN A 324 -7.04 -33.73 -19.91
N ASP A 325 -6.70 -34.72 -19.11
CA ASP A 325 -5.45 -35.46 -19.08
C ASP A 325 -5.25 -36.33 -20.32
N PRO A 326 -4.01 -36.50 -20.80
CA PRO A 326 -3.71 -37.48 -21.83
C PRO A 326 -3.63 -38.90 -21.25
N PRO A 327 -3.93 -39.95 -22.05
CA PRO A 327 -3.69 -41.32 -21.63
C PRO A 327 -2.22 -41.57 -21.29
N GLU A 328 -1.96 -42.36 -20.26
CA GLU A 328 -0.63 -42.78 -19.84
C GLU A 328 0.06 -43.62 -20.92
N SER A 329 1.39 -43.60 -20.92
CA SER A 329 2.18 -44.39 -21.88
C SER A 329 2.04 -45.89 -21.61
N PHE A 330 1.97 -46.68 -22.68
CA PHE A 330 1.82 -48.12 -22.64
C PHE A 330 2.85 -48.83 -23.55
N SER A 331 3.07 -50.12 -23.31
CA SER A 331 4.05 -50.91 -24.07
C SER A 331 3.40 -52.06 -24.85
N LEU A 332 3.90 -52.32 -26.06
CA LEU A 332 3.52 -53.51 -26.83
C LEU A 332 4.00 -54.78 -26.13
N ILE A 333 3.09 -55.74 -25.90
CA ILE A 333 3.39 -57.04 -25.28
C ILE A 333 3.68 -58.07 -26.39
N TYR A 334 2.85 -58.10 -27.43
CA TYR A 334 3.00 -59.01 -28.55
C TYR A 334 2.37 -58.40 -29.83
N PRO A 335 2.97 -58.61 -31.02
CA PRO A 335 4.21 -59.34 -31.30
C PRO A 335 5.45 -58.58 -30.84
N THR A 336 6.52 -59.31 -30.54
CA THR A 336 7.84 -58.75 -30.27
C THR A 336 8.65 -58.63 -31.57
N ILE A 337 9.78 -57.91 -31.50
CA ILE A 337 10.69 -57.76 -32.65
C ILE A 337 11.27 -59.09 -33.17
N ASN A 338 11.22 -60.16 -32.37
CA ASN A 338 11.72 -61.48 -32.75
C ASN A 338 10.63 -62.39 -33.32
N ASP A 339 9.36 -61.98 -33.21
CA ASP A 339 8.25 -62.77 -33.71
C ASP A 339 8.13 -62.63 -35.23
N THR A 340 7.75 -63.73 -35.88
CA THR A 340 7.48 -63.76 -37.32
C THR A 340 6.01 -64.08 -37.52
N ILE A 341 5.29 -63.17 -38.18
CA ILE A 341 3.90 -63.37 -38.54
C ILE A 341 3.85 -63.96 -39.96
N GLN A 342 3.21 -65.12 -40.10
CA GLN A 342 3.01 -65.73 -41.41
C GLN A 342 1.77 -65.15 -42.08
N ILE A 343 1.93 -64.80 -43.37
CA ILE A 343 0.84 -64.30 -44.20
C ILE A 343 0.47 -65.40 -45.19
N ASN A 344 -0.78 -65.85 -45.15
CA ASN A 344 -1.28 -66.99 -45.93
C ASN A 344 -2.59 -66.62 -46.64
N THR A 345 -2.71 -66.99 -47.92
CA THR A 345 -3.92 -66.80 -48.73
C THR A 345 -5.00 -67.86 -48.48
N ASP A 346 -4.66 -68.94 -47.79
CA ASP A 346 -5.50 -70.14 -47.66
C ASP A 346 -6.13 -70.29 -46.26
N SER A 347 -5.97 -69.30 -45.38
CA SER A 347 -6.49 -69.31 -43.99
C SER A 347 -6.96 -67.94 -43.52
N ASP A 348 -8.08 -67.91 -42.79
CA ASP A 348 -8.61 -66.72 -42.11
C ASP A 348 -8.20 -66.66 -40.62
N GLU A 349 -7.10 -67.31 -40.24
CA GLU A 349 -6.63 -67.28 -38.84
C GLU A 349 -6.19 -65.86 -38.46
N THR A 350 -6.65 -65.35 -37.32
CA THR A 350 -6.25 -64.04 -36.81
C THR A 350 -4.97 -64.12 -35.99
N THR A 351 -4.14 -63.10 -36.10
CA THR A 351 -3.00 -62.87 -35.21
C THR A 351 -3.36 -61.79 -34.22
N MET A 352 -3.33 -62.12 -32.93
CA MET A 352 -3.59 -61.14 -31.88
C MET A 352 -2.39 -60.20 -31.72
N PHE A 353 -2.66 -58.90 -31.66
CA PHE A 353 -1.71 -57.89 -31.20
C PHE A 353 -2.24 -57.39 -29.86
N ASN A 354 -1.40 -57.31 -28.83
CA ASN A 354 -1.81 -56.80 -27.53
C ASN A 354 -0.69 -56.03 -26.84
N TRP A 355 -1.11 -55.07 -26.02
CA TRP A 355 -0.24 -54.15 -25.30
C TRP A 355 -0.73 -53.99 -23.86
N GLU A 356 0.04 -53.29 -23.04
CA GLU A 356 -0.36 -52.90 -21.69
C GLU A 356 -1.56 -51.94 -21.78
N GLU A 357 -2.49 -52.04 -20.83
CA GLU A 357 -3.58 -51.08 -20.74
C GLU A 357 -3.04 -49.70 -20.38
N SER A 358 -3.41 -48.70 -21.19
CA SER A 358 -3.19 -47.29 -20.89
C SER A 358 -4.27 -46.81 -19.93
N VAL A 359 -3.86 -46.00 -18.95
CA VAL A 359 -4.76 -45.40 -17.96
C VAL A 359 -4.98 -43.95 -18.35
N ASP A 360 -6.22 -43.51 -18.42
CA ASP A 360 -6.61 -42.12 -18.61
C ASP A 360 -7.57 -41.78 -17.46
N VAL A 361 -7.33 -40.66 -16.80
CA VAL A 361 -8.05 -40.28 -15.58
C VAL A 361 -9.47 -39.80 -15.90
N ASP A 362 -9.68 -39.19 -17.07
CA ASP A 362 -10.93 -38.54 -17.46
C ASP A 362 -11.86 -39.41 -18.28
N SER A 363 -11.31 -40.40 -18.99
CA SER A 363 -12.04 -41.07 -20.06
C SER A 363 -11.60 -42.50 -20.35
N ASP A 364 -12.45 -43.21 -21.09
CA ASP A 364 -12.09 -44.52 -21.63
C ASP A 364 -11.07 -44.37 -22.78
N VAL A 365 -10.01 -45.19 -22.76
CA VAL A 365 -8.96 -45.16 -23.79
C VAL A 365 -9.38 -45.90 -25.06
N ASN A 366 -9.22 -45.25 -26.22
CA ASN A 366 -9.31 -45.89 -27.53
C ASN A 366 -7.91 -46.04 -28.16
N TYR A 367 -7.67 -47.17 -28.81
CA TYR A 367 -6.40 -47.53 -29.40
C TYR A 367 -6.48 -47.61 -30.92
N THR A 368 -5.61 -46.87 -31.59
CA THR A 368 -5.39 -46.95 -33.03
C THR A 368 -4.09 -47.68 -33.33
N THR A 369 -4.17 -48.89 -33.89
CA THR A 369 -3.01 -49.68 -34.30
C THR A 369 -2.76 -49.55 -35.80
N THR A 370 -1.60 -49.02 -36.19
CA THR A 370 -1.17 -48.99 -37.59
C THR A 370 -0.07 -50.00 -37.82
N VAL A 371 -0.37 -51.05 -38.57
CA VAL A 371 0.64 -52.03 -39.01
C VAL A 371 1.15 -51.61 -40.37
N THR A 372 2.47 -51.63 -40.54
CA THR A 372 3.14 -51.23 -41.77
C THR A 372 4.04 -52.34 -42.28
N LEU A 373 3.84 -52.73 -43.53
CA LEU A 373 4.71 -53.61 -44.30
C LEU A 373 5.69 -52.75 -45.11
N ASP A 374 6.98 -52.88 -44.82
CA ASP A 374 8.06 -52.36 -45.68
C ASP A 374 8.45 -53.44 -46.70
N TYR A 375 8.15 -53.18 -47.97
CA TYR A 375 8.57 -54.00 -49.10
C TYR A 375 9.59 -53.25 -49.96
N PHE A 376 10.87 -53.51 -49.70
CA PHE A 376 12.01 -52.91 -50.40
C PHE A 376 11.99 -51.37 -50.44
N GLY A 377 11.57 -50.73 -49.35
CA GLY A 377 11.48 -49.27 -49.22
C GLY A 377 10.15 -48.67 -49.66
N ASN A 378 9.17 -49.50 -50.06
CA ASN A 378 7.78 -49.09 -50.24
C ASN A 378 6.96 -49.53 -49.04
N ASN A 379 6.24 -48.58 -48.42
CA ASN A 379 5.47 -48.84 -47.21
C ASN A 379 3.98 -48.99 -47.54
N TYR A 380 3.38 -50.06 -47.03
CA TYR A 380 1.95 -50.34 -47.10
C TYR A 380 1.40 -50.43 -45.69
N SER A 381 0.34 -49.69 -45.38
CA SER A 381 -0.18 -49.61 -44.01
C SER A 381 -1.67 -49.92 -43.96
N LEU A 382 -2.07 -50.64 -42.91
CA LEU A 382 -3.48 -50.83 -42.53
C LEU A 382 -3.64 -50.38 -41.08
N THR A 383 -4.78 -49.76 -40.80
CA THR A 383 -5.12 -49.21 -39.48
C THR A 383 -6.31 -49.95 -38.90
N TYR A 384 -6.22 -50.27 -37.61
CA TYR A 384 -7.21 -51.00 -36.84
C TYR A 384 -7.53 -50.21 -35.57
N GLU A 385 -8.81 -50.08 -35.24
CA GLU A 385 -9.29 -49.38 -34.05
C GLU A 385 -9.78 -50.41 -33.02
N SER A 386 -9.51 -50.18 -31.74
CA SER A 386 -9.98 -51.02 -30.64
C SER A 386 -10.25 -50.17 -29.39
N ASN A 387 -11.23 -50.57 -28.60
CA ASN A 387 -11.48 -50.03 -27.25
C ASN A 387 -10.88 -50.92 -26.15
N GLU A 388 -10.18 -51.99 -26.54
CA GLU A 388 -9.47 -52.91 -25.66
C GLU A 388 -7.96 -52.80 -25.93
N PRO A 389 -7.08 -53.18 -24.98
CA PRO A 389 -5.63 -53.13 -25.17
C PRO A 389 -5.10 -54.26 -26.09
N SER A 390 -5.88 -54.57 -27.12
CA SER A 390 -5.59 -55.59 -28.11
C SER A 390 -6.41 -55.42 -29.38
N VAL A 391 -5.92 -55.97 -30.49
CA VAL A 391 -6.63 -56.05 -31.76
C VAL A 391 -6.27 -57.34 -32.50
N GLU A 392 -7.28 -57.97 -33.09
CA GLU A 392 -7.08 -59.13 -33.96
C GLU A 392 -6.80 -58.68 -35.40
N ILE A 393 -5.64 -59.02 -35.93
CA ILE A 393 -5.23 -58.71 -37.29
C ILE A 393 -5.37 -59.95 -38.15
N VAL A 394 -6.08 -59.83 -39.27
CA VAL A 394 -6.27 -60.90 -40.23
C VAL A 394 -5.11 -60.88 -41.24
N PRO A 395 -4.17 -61.83 -41.25
CA PRO A 395 -3.07 -61.86 -42.21
C PRO A 395 -3.55 -62.05 -43.66
N TYR A 396 -4.75 -62.60 -43.85
CA TYR A 396 -5.38 -62.69 -45.17
C TYR A 396 -5.60 -61.31 -45.81
N ASP A 397 -5.99 -60.28 -45.06
CA ASP A 397 -6.17 -58.92 -45.58
C ASP A 397 -4.86 -58.36 -46.14
N TRP A 398 -3.74 -58.69 -45.49
CA TRP A 398 -2.41 -58.37 -45.98
C TRP A 398 -2.03 -59.17 -47.23
N ALA A 399 -2.42 -60.45 -47.33
CA ALA A 399 -2.20 -61.25 -48.53
C ALA A 399 -2.96 -60.68 -49.74
N VAL A 400 -4.21 -60.23 -49.53
CA VAL A 400 -5.02 -59.54 -50.54
C VAL A 400 -4.37 -58.22 -50.95
N LEU A 401 -3.94 -57.40 -49.98
CA LEU A 401 -3.24 -56.14 -50.24
C LEU A 401 -1.98 -56.39 -51.09
N MET A 402 -1.15 -57.35 -50.69
CA MET A 402 0.07 -57.69 -51.43
C MET A 402 -0.21 -58.21 -52.84
N THR A 403 -1.30 -58.97 -53.03
CA THR A 403 -1.75 -59.42 -54.35
C THR A 403 -2.17 -58.24 -55.23
N ASN A 404 -2.99 -57.33 -54.69
CA ASN A 404 -3.52 -56.18 -55.42
C ASN A 404 -2.40 -55.21 -55.84
N GLU A 405 -1.40 -55.04 -54.97
CA GLU A 405 -0.24 -54.18 -55.21
C GLU A 405 0.87 -54.87 -56.03
N ASN A 406 0.68 -56.14 -56.43
CA ASN A 406 1.65 -56.97 -57.17
C ASN A 406 3.03 -57.10 -56.49
N ILE A 407 3.05 -57.33 -55.18
CA ILE A 407 4.27 -57.46 -54.36
C ILE A 407 4.48 -58.88 -53.78
N LEU A 408 3.74 -59.87 -54.30
CA LEU A 408 3.91 -61.32 -54.01
C LEU A 408 4.85 -62.03 -54.97
#